data_AF-A0A2N9LZS0-F1
#
_entry.id   AF-A0A2N9LZS0-F1
#
_cell.length_a   1.000
_cell.length_b   1.000
_cell.length_c   1.000
_cell.angle_alpha   90.00
_cell.angle_beta   90.00
_cell.angle_gamma   90.00
#
_symmetry.space_group_name_H-M   'P 1'
#
loop_
_entity.id
_entity.type
_entity.pdbx_description
1 polymer ?
#
loop_
_entity_poly.entity_id
_entity_poly.type
_entity_poly.pdbx_seq_one_letter_code
_entity_poly.pdbx_strand_id
1 'polypeptide(L)'
;MASELETALFVATSGGSCPTRVNEVIRGWGQYKEKVTLLPGTEQAKIDQIAVLVVRSFTTPGCVPLGRITIVGHADKDFHGAVLEQSVSDGRAEEIEAALAAAIERVFKAHGIMRFPGTPIDFKVSGAGATQPDPINVPRVKDRTLNRRVTIQVSPQGAPVPPPPPSPAMEFRNRTRRAIDLLNKPGIGMPNGQEQTTRVKCLLDKLRNNPSVKDSFVDGDLNIVRIRGRQVNGIQEVLRNYGNLTQEEREVLFAHAGPRVLSDPRFAITASESDTISALNDLDHSIKGGIDLLNAAVERGNASDASKQLLRDQISRLQQDPDSIYSCYAQF
;
A
#
# COMPACT_ATOMS: atom_id res chain seq x y z
N MET A 1 35.68 -17.70 -3.07
CA MET A 1 34.43 -17.74 -3.84
C MET A 1 33.34 -17.22 -2.92
N ALA A 2 32.57 -16.20 -3.35
CA ALA A 2 31.45 -15.69 -2.56
C ALA A 2 30.41 -16.80 -2.36
N SER A 3 29.74 -16.84 -1.20
CA SER A 3 28.70 -17.86 -0.97
C SER A 3 27.45 -17.58 -1.83
N GLU A 4 26.61 -18.59 -2.05
CA GLU A 4 25.34 -18.43 -2.77
C GLU A 4 24.47 -17.36 -2.11
N LEU A 5 24.48 -17.28 -0.78
CA LEU A 5 23.80 -16.25 0.01
C LEU A 5 24.33 -14.84 -0.23
N GLU A 6 25.65 -14.64 -0.29
CA GLU A 6 26.22 -13.31 -0.60
C GLU A 6 25.81 -12.84 -1.99
N THR A 7 25.81 -13.76 -2.97
CA THR A 7 25.36 -13.47 -4.34
C THR A 7 23.86 -13.17 -4.36
N ALA A 8 23.04 -13.98 -3.68
CA ALA A 8 21.61 -13.79 -3.60
C ALA A 8 21.23 -12.47 -2.92
N LEU A 9 21.93 -12.09 -1.84
CA LEU A 9 21.76 -10.81 -1.17
C LEU A 9 22.21 -9.64 -2.02
N PHE A 10 23.32 -9.76 -2.76
CA PHE A 10 23.79 -8.70 -3.65
C PHE A 10 22.81 -8.44 -4.81
N VAL A 11 22.32 -9.51 -5.44
CA VAL A 11 21.27 -9.44 -6.46
C VAL A 11 20.01 -8.86 -5.84
N ALA A 12 19.61 -9.36 -4.69
CA ALA A 12 18.51 -8.84 -3.89
C ALA A 12 18.90 -7.60 -3.07
N THR A 13 19.84 -6.76 -3.48
CA THR A 13 20.04 -5.39 -2.95
C THR A 13 20.11 -4.38 -4.09
N SER A 14 20.45 -4.83 -5.30
CA SER A 14 20.53 -4.06 -6.54
C SER A 14 19.17 -3.63 -7.14
N GLY A 15 18.10 -3.59 -6.32
CA GLY A 15 16.83 -2.96 -6.62
C GLY A 15 16.15 -3.34 -7.95
N GLY A 16 15.61 -4.57 -8.06
CA GLY A 16 14.72 -4.92 -9.18
C GLY A 16 14.55 -6.41 -9.48
N SER A 17 15.44 -7.26 -8.96
CA SER A 17 15.36 -8.71 -9.16
C SER A 17 14.68 -9.42 -7.98
N CYS A 18 13.92 -10.46 -8.32
CA CYS A 18 13.30 -11.31 -7.32
C CYS A 18 14.34 -12.17 -6.60
N PRO A 19 14.28 -12.28 -5.26
CA PRO A 19 15.10 -13.22 -4.52
C PRO A 19 14.93 -14.65 -5.08
N THR A 20 16.05 -15.34 -5.30
CA THR A 20 16.05 -16.71 -5.81
C THR A 20 16.23 -17.72 -4.69
N ARG A 21 16.11 -19.01 -5.03
CA ARG A 21 16.45 -20.10 -4.11
C ARG A 21 17.88 -19.96 -3.58
N VAL A 22 18.11 -20.42 -2.36
CA VAL A 22 19.43 -20.42 -1.71
C VAL A 22 19.63 -21.74 -1.00
N ASN A 23 20.84 -22.30 -1.09
CA ASN A 23 21.28 -23.44 -0.29
C ASN A 23 22.48 -23.00 0.54
N GLU A 24 22.38 -23.15 1.86
CA GLU A 24 23.42 -22.72 2.77
C GLU A 24 23.79 -23.81 3.77
N VAL A 25 25.03 -23.74 4.24
CA VAL A 25 25.56 -24.67 5.22
C VAL A 25 26.07 -23.89 6.42
N ILE A 26 25.49 -24.20 7.58
CA ILE A 26 25.89 -23.68 8.88
C ILE A 26 26.84 -24.66 9.55
N ARG A 27 28.06 -24.21 9.85
CA ARG A 27 29.15 -25.03 10.41
C ARG A 27 29.65 -24.48 11.75
N GLY A 28 30.62 -25.16 12.36
CA GLY A 28 31.26 -24.71 13.60
C GLY A 28 30.61 -25.25 14.87
N TRP A 29 29.72 -26.23 14.75
CA TRP A 29 29.11 -26.92 15.88
C TRP A 29 30.16 -27.70 16.67
N GLY A 30 30.22 -27.47 17.99
CA GLY A 30 30.98 -28.31 18.90
C GLY A 30 30.39 -29.73 19.02
N GLN A 31 31.17 -30.64 19.62
CA GLN A 31 30.70 -31.99 19.92
C GLN A 31 29.52 -31.93 20.90
N TYR A 32 28.40 -32.57 20.54
CA TYR A 32 27.13 -32.57 21.29
C TYR A 32 26.56 -31.17 21.59
N LYS A 33 26.97 -30.15 20.85
CA LYS A 33 26.41 -28.79 20.95
C LYS A 33 25.36 -28.58 19.87
N GLU A 34 24.24 -28.01 20.30
CA GLU A 34 23.03 -27.77 19.48
C GLU A 34 22.58 -26.30 19.50
N LYS A 35 23.05 -25.50 20.47
CA LYS A 35 22.66 -24.09 20.59
C LYS A 35 23.32 -23.18 19.55
N VAL A 36 22.50 -22.45 18.79
CA VAL A 36 22.95 -21.47 17.78
C VAL A 36 23.87 -20.40 18.37
N THR A 37 23.64 -19.99 19.62
CA THR A 37 24.47 -18.99 20.32
C THR A 37 25.92 -19.42 20.54
N LEU A 38 26.23 -20.71 20.40
CA LEU A 38 27.58 -21.27 20.51
C LEU A 38 28.31 -21.36 19.16
N LEU A 39 27.65 -21.01 18.05
CA LEU A 39 28.26 -20.94 16.74
C LEU A 39 29.18 -19.72 16.60
N PRO A 40 30.17 -19.77 15.69
CA PRO A 40 30.90 -18.57 15.28
C PRO A 40 29.95 -17.47 14.83
N GLY A 41 30.25 -16.20 15.15
CA GLY A 41 29.37 -15.07 14.82
C GLY A 41 29.07 -14.95 13.33
N THR A 42 30.01 -15.32 12.46
CA THR A 42 29.81 -15.36 10.99
C THR A 42 28.75 -16.38 10.56
N GLU A 43 28.61 -17.48 11.28
CA GLU A 43 27.63 -18.52 11.00
C GLU A 43 26.24 -18.13 11.55
N GLN A 44 26.19 -17.43 12.69
CA GLN A 44 24.95 -16.83 13.18
C GLN A 44 24.43 -15.76 12.19
N ALA A 45 25.32 -14.93 11.64
CA ALA A 45 24.96 -13.90 10.67
C ALA A 45 24.32 -14.45 9.38
N LYS A 46 24.66 -15.68 8.96
CA LYS A 46 24.00 -16.33 7.82
C LYS A 46 22.50 -16.54 8.08
N ILE A 47 22.10 -16.84 9.32
CA ILE A 47 20.69 -17.03 9.69
C ILE A 47 19.93 -15.71 9.52
N ASP A 48 20.50 -14.60 10.01
CA ASP A 48 19.94 -13.27 9.86
C ASP A 48 19.82 -12.86 8.39
N GLN A 49 20.85 -13.17 7.60
CA GLN A 49 20.89 -12.92 6.16
C GLN A 49 19.82 -13.71 5.39
N ILE A 50 19.63 -14.99 5.71
CA ILE A 50 18.55 -15.80 5.14
C ILE A 50 17.19 -15.20 5.51
N ALA A 51 17.01 -14.77 6.76
CA ALA A 51 15.77 -14.12 7.19
C ALA A 51 15.47 -12.85 6.37
N VAL A 52 16.47 -11.99 6.12
CA VAL A 52 16.32 -10.80 5.28
C VAL A 52 15.90 -11.17 3.85
N LEU A 53 16.55 -12.18 3.26
CA LEU A 53 16.23 -12.66 1.92
C LEU A 53 14.77 -13.17 1.83
N VAL A 54 14.35 -13.97 2.81
CA VAL A 54 12.99 -14.49 2.91
C VAL A 54 12.01 -13.32 3.00
N VAL A 55 12.15 -12.41 3.97
CA VAL A 55 11.20 -11.28 4.12
C VAL A 55 11.13 -10.44 2.86
N ARG A 56 12.27 -10.13 2.23
CA ARG A 56 12.28 -9.36 0.98
C ARG A 56 11.48 -10.04 -0.14
N SER A 57 11.49 -11.37 -0.22
CA SER A 57 10.70 -12.11 -1.22
C SER A 57 9.19 -11.99 -1.00
N PHE A 58 8.74 -11.75 0.25
CA PHE A 58 7.34 -11.53 0.60
C PHE A 58 6.88 -10.09 0.39
N THR A 59 7.81 -9.13 0.29
CA THR A 59 7.49 -7.70 0.19
C THR A 59 7.79 -7.09 -1.17
N THR A 60 8.46 -7.83 -2.06
CA THR A 60 8.80 -7.35 -3.40
C THR A 60 7.68 -7.67 -4.38
N PRO A 61 6.98 -6.67 -4.94
CA PRO A 61 5.92 -6.87 -5.92
C PRO A 61 6.35 -7.73 -7.11
N GLY A 62 5.47 -8.63 -7.55
CA GLY A 62 5.70 -9.53 -8.69
C GLY A 62 6.58 -10.74 -8.39
N CYS A 63 7.19 -10.84 -7.21
CA CYS A 63 8.04 -11.97 -6.85
C CYS A 63 7.24 -13.09 -6.20
N VAL A 64 7.63 -14.35 -6.46
CA VAL A 64 7.11 -15.50 -5.72
C VAL A 64 7.83 -15.59 -4.37
N PRO A 65 7.12 -15.63 -3.23
CA PRO A 65 7.74 -15.72 -1.92
C PRO A 65 8.59 -16.98 -1.74
N LEU A 66 9.69 -16.86 -1.01
CA LEU A 66 10.55 -17.96 -0.56
C LEU A 66 9.94 -18.63 0.67
N GLY A 67 8.76 -19.23 0.51
CA GLY A 67 7.94 -19.75 1.60
C GLY A 67 8.30 -21.16 2.10
N ARG A 68 9.11 -21.95 1.38
CA ARG A 68 9.50 -23.29 1.84
C ARG A 68 10.95 -23.33 2.30
N ILE A 69 11.17 -23.75 3.55
CA ILE A 69 12.49 -23.82 4.17
C ILE A 69 12.72 -25.26 4.66
N THR A 70 13.68 -25.95 4.06
CA THR A 70 14.11 -27.29 4.50
C THR A 70 15.39 -27.15 5.32
N ILE A 71 15.42 -27.74 6.51
CA ILE A 71 16.54 -27.70 7.46
C ILE A 71 16.91 -29.14 7.79
N VAL A 72 18.14 -29.53 7.45
CA VAL A 72 18.66 -30.86 7.74
C VAL A 72 19.89 -30.77 8.63
N GLY A 73 19.78 -31.29 9.84
CA GLY A 73 20.90 -31.40 10.76
C GLY A 73 21.73 -32.65 10.48
N HIS A 74 23.04 -32.55 10.70
CA HIS A 74 23.99 -33.65 10.53
C HIS A 74 24.88 -33.78 11.77
N ALA A 75 25.29 -35.01 12.05
CA ALA A 75 26.24 -35.35 13.09
C ALA A 75 27.46 -36.07 12.50
N ASP A 76 28.57 -36.05 13.24
CA ASP A 76 29.70 -36.93 12.96
C ASP A 76 29.47 -38.30 13.60
N LYS A 77 30.11 -39.32 13.03
CA LYS A 77 30.03 -40.69 13.54
C LYS A 77 30.58 -40.78 14.97
N ASP A 78 29.80 -41.36 15.88
CA ASP A 78 30.09 -41.41 17.30
C ASP A 78 30.08 -42.85 17.85
N PHE A 79 30.84 -43.09 18.92
CA PHE A 79 30.94 -44.43 19.51
C PHE A 79 29.70 -44.82 20.32
N HIS A 80 28.91 -43.83 20.77
CA HIS A 80 27.62 -44.08 21.43
C HIS A 80 26.51 -44.48 20.45
N GLY A 81 26.77 -44.42 19.13
CA GLY A 81 25.92 -44.99 18.09
C GLY A 81 24.85 -44.06 17.52
N ALA A 82 24.11 -44.60 16.54
CA ALA A 82 23.20 -43.84 15.67
C ALA A 82 22.07 -43.10 16.40
N VAL A 83 21.61 -43.60 17.55
CA VAL A 83 20.54 -42.94 18.33
C VAL A 83 21.00 -41.58 18.85
N LEU A 84 22.22 -41.49 19.39
CA LEU A 84 22.78 -40.22 19.84
C LEU A 84 23.03 -39.28 18.66
N GLU A 85 23.60 -39.80 17.58
CA GLU A 85 23.86 -39.03 16.36
C GLU A 85 22.58 -38.40 15.81
N GLN A 86 21.50 -39.19 15.75
CA GLN A 86 20.18 -38.74 15.31
C GLN A 86 19.66 -37.62 16.22
N SER A 87 19.61 -37.84 17.54
CA SER A 87 19.16 -36.85 18.53
C SER A 87 19.91 -35.53 18.43
N VAL A 88 21.24 -35.56 18.30
CA VAL A 88 22.07 -34.35 18.19
C VAL A 88 21.82 -33.63 16.86
N SER A 89 21.59 -34.39 15.79
CA SER A 89 21.29 -33.81 14.49
C SER A 89 19.89 -33.17 14.44
N ASP A 90 18.89 -33.78 15.08
CA ASP A 90 17.55 -33.22 15.23
C ASP A 90 17.60 -31.93 16.05
N GLY A 91 18.25 -31.95 17.23
CA GLY A 91 18.37 -30.77 18.09
C GLY A 91 19.03 -29.58 17.41
N ARG A 92 20.06 -29.81 16.57
CA ARG A 92 20.67 -28.74 15.76
C ARG A 92 19.71 -28.17 14.71
N ALA A 93 18.92 -29.02 14.07
CA ALA A 93 17.97 -28.59 13.04
C ALA A 93 16.84 -27.75 13.65
N GLU A 94 16.31 -28.20 14.80
CA GLU A 94 15.28 -27.48 15.57
C GLU A 94 15.79 -26.14 16.10
N GLU A 95 17.03 -26.07 16.59
CA GLU A 95 17.61 -24.80 17.06
C GLU A 95 17.82 -23.79 15.92
N ILE A 96 18.18 -24.25 14.72
CA ILE A 96 18.24 -23.40 13.53
C ILE A 96 16.84 -22.95 13.08
N GLU A 97 15.84 -23.83 13.13
CA GLU A 97 14.45 -23.46 12.85
C GLU A 97 13.99 -22.33 13.79
N ALA A 98 14.16 -22.51 15.10
CA ALA A 98 13.75 -21.54 16.10
C ALA A 98 14.46 -20.19 15.90
N ALA A 99 15.79 -20.20 15.68
CA ALA A 99 16.56 -19.00 15.44
C ALA A 99 16.14 -18.29 14.15
N LEU A 100 15.93 -19.03 13.06
CA LEU A 100 15.52 -18.48 11.77
C LEU A 100 14.10 -17.92 11.82
N ALA A 101 13.16 -18.62 12.46
CA ALA A 101 11.79 -18.15 12.66
C ALA A 101 11.77 -16.82 13.44
N ALA A 102 12.52 -16.74 14.54
CA ALA A 102 12.63 -15.52 15.33
C ALA A 102 13.28 -14.36 14.54
N ALA A 103 14.32 -14.65 13.75
CA ALA A 103 14.96 -13.66 12.89
C ALA A 103 14.00 -13.14 11.81
N ILE A 104 13.23 -14.02 11.16
CA ILE A 104 12.21 -13.67 10.17
C ILE A 104 11.13 -12.78 10.80
N GLU A 105 10.62 -13.15 11.97
CA GLU A 105 9.61 -12.36 12.69
C GLU A 105 10.13 -10.95 13.02
N ARG A 106 11.37 -10.85 13.51
CA ARG A 106 12.03 -9.58 13.80
C ARG A 106 12.14 -8.70 12.55
N VAL A 107 12.51 -9.27 11.41
CA VAL A 107 12.64 -8.52 10.14
C VAL A 107 11.27 -8.12 9.60
N PHE A 108 10.23 -8.96 9.71
CA PHE A 108 8.85 -8.57 9.36
C PHE A 108 8.34 -7.40 10.20
N LYS A 109 8.55 -7.46 11.52
CA LYS A 109 8.19 -6.37 12.44
C LYS A 109 8.88 -5.05 12.07
N ALA A 110 10.16 -5.10 11.71
CA ALA A 110 10.91 -3.93 11.25
C ALA A 110 10.34 -3.31 9.95
N HIS A 111 9.65 -4.09 9.12
CA HIS A 111 8.95 -3.61 7.92
C HIS A 111 7.49 -3.20 8.17
N GLY A 112 7.04 -3.16 9.43
CA GLY A 112 5.66 -2.81 9.79
C GLY A 112 4.64 -3.89 9.45
N ILE A 113 5.08 -5.12 9.17
CA ILE A 113 4.19 -6.23 8.79
C ILE A 113 3.79 -6.97 10.06
N MET A 114 2.55 -6.75 10.50
CA MET A 114 2.01 -7.36 11.73
C MET A 114 1.49 -8.79 11.55
N ARG A 115 1.22 -9.22 10.31
CA ARG A 115 0.72 -10.56 9.96
C ARG A 115 1.32 -11.02 8.64
N PHE A 116 1.61 -12.32 8.50
CA PHE A 116 2.13 -12.88 7.27
C PHE A 116 1.15 -12.68 6.10
N PRO A 117 1.59 -12.09 4.99
CA PRO A 117 0.73 -11.90 3.82
C PRO A 117 0.54 -13.23 3.09
N GLY A 118 -0.64 -13.83 3.24
CA GLY A 118 -1.10 -14.96 2.43
C GLY A 118 -0.63 -16.32 2.91
N THR A 119 0.55 -16.76 2.50
CA THR A 119 1.01 -18.16 2.67
C THR A 119 1.94 -18.29 3.88
N PRO A 120 1.68 -19.23 4.81
CA PRO A 120 2.59 -19.49 5.92
C PRO A 120 3.92 -20.04 5.39
N ILE A 121 5.01 -19.75 6.12
CA ILE A 121 6.31 -20.35 5.85
C ILE A 121 6.25 -21.83 6.26
N ASP A 122 6.53 -22.73 5.32
CA ASP A 122 6.55 -24.18 5.51
C ASP A 122 7.96 -24.63 5.88
N PHE A 123 8.19 -24.87 7.17
CA PHE A 123 9.43 -25.47 7.67
C PHE A 123 9.38 -26.99 7.56
N LYS A 124 10.42 -27.57 6.93
CA LYS A 124 10.66 -29.02 6.89
C LYS A 124 11.96 -29.31 7.64
N VAL A 125 11.84 -29.79 8.87
CA VAL A 125 12.97 -30.00 9.78
C VAL A 125 13.22 -31.49 9.98
N SER A 126 14.49 -31.90 9.93
CA SER A 126 14.91 -33.29 10.19
C SER A 126 16.39 -33.38 10.53
N GLY A 127 16.78 -34.41 11.28
CA GLY A 127 18.16 -34.83 11.45
C GLY A 127 18.50 -36.04 10.59
N ALA A 128 19.74 -36.12 10.12
CA ALA A 128 20.25 -37.24 9.33
C ALA A 128 21.25 -38.13 10.10
N GLY A 129 21.53 -37.81 11.37
CA GLY A 129 22.63 -38.42 12.13
C GLY A 129 23.96 -38.34 11.36
N ALA A 130 24.76 -39.41 11.41
CA ALA A 130 25.99 -39.53 10.62
C ALA A 130 25.81 -40.22 9.25
N THR A 131 24.57 -40.45 8.79
CA THR A 131 24.29 -41.23 7.57
C THR A 131 24.59 -40.48 6.27
N GLN A 132 24.68 -39.15 6.34
CA GLN A 132 24.96 -38.27 5.20
C GLN A 132 26.24 -37.45 5.47
N PRO A 133 27.43 -38.08 5.40
CA PRO A 133 28.69 -37.39 5.63
C PRO A 133 28.91 -36.25 4.63
N ASP A 134 29.70 -35.27 5.03
CA ASP A 134 30.13 -34.21 4.13
C ASP A 134 30.88 -34.81 2.93
N PRO A 135 30.61 -34.38 1.68
CA PRO A 135 31.30 -34.91 0.50
C PRO A 135 32.83 -34.83 0.59
N ILE A 136 33.38 -33.83 1.29
CA ILE A 136 34.84 -33.66 1.48
C ILE A 136 35.41 -34.78 2.38
N ASN A 137 34.60 -35.37 3.24
CA ASN A 137 34.96 -36.47 4.16
C ASN A 137 34.71 -37.87 3.57
N VAL A 138 34.37 -37.97 2.29
CA VAL A 138 34.15 -39.25 1.60
C VAL A 138 35.34 -39.51 0.65
N PRO A 139 35.89 -40.74 0.60
CA PRO A 139 35.50 -41.94 1.37
C PRO A 139 36.09 -42.01 2.78
N ARG A 140 36.98 -41.09 3.16
CA ARG A 140 37.67 -41.10 4.45
C ARG A 140 37.43 -39.80 5.21
N VAL A 141 36.96 -39.93 6.45
CA VAL A 141 36.75 -38.79 7.35
C VAL A 141 38.12 -38.18 7.69
N LYS A 142 38.37 -36.97 7.22
CA LYS A 142 39.58 -36.18 7.51
C LYS A 142 39.32 -35.18 8.63
N ASP A 143 38.11 -34.60 8.65
CA ASP A 143 37.72 -33.59 9.63
C ASP A 143 36.27 -33.81 10.09
N ARG A 144 36.11 -34.30 11.31
CA ARG A 144 34.79 -34.57 11.90
C ARG A 144 33.93 -33.30 12.01
N THR A 145 34.52 -32.11 12.09
CA THR A 145 33.76 -30.86 12.22
C THR A 145 32.94 -30.54 10.96
N LEU A 146 33.34 -31.03 9.78
CA LEU A 146 32.58 -30.86 8.55
C LEU A 146 31.26 -31.68 8.54
N ASN A 147 31.20 -32.76 9.32
CA ASN A 147 29.97 -33.55 9.46
C ASN A 147 29.01 -32.95 10.51
N ARG A 148 29.52 -32.08 11.39
CA ARG A 148 28.71 -31.33 12.36
C ARG A 148 28.22 -30.05 11.72
N ARG A 149 27.14 -30.15 10.97
CA ARG A 149 26.60 -29.05 10.17
C ARG A 149 25.07 -29.08 10.15
N VAL A 150 24.48 -27.97 9.77
CA VAL A 150 23.08 -27.90 9.33
C VAL A 150 23.06 -27.39 7.90
N THR A 151 22.29 -28.04 7.04
CA THR A 151 22.02 -27.56 5.68
C THR A 151 20.65 -26.89 5.66
N ILE A 152 20.56 -25.74 5.01
CA ILE A 152 19.33 -24.96 4.88
C ILE A 152 19.07 -24.76 3.40
N GLN A 153 17.90 -25.16 2.94
CA GLN A 153 17.44 -24.93 1.57
C GLN A 153 16.19 -24.06 1.61
N VAL A 154 16.25 -22.91 0.96
CA VAL A 154 15.14 -21.97 0.84
C VAL A 154 14.64 -21.99 -0.60
N SER A 155 13.33 -22.15 -0.77
CA SER A 155 12.72 -22.31 -2.10
C SER A 155 11.37 -21.57 -2.24
N PRO A 156 10.99 -21.20 -3.48
CA PRO A 156 9.72 -20.51 -3.73
C PRO A 156 8.48 -21.35 -3.37
N GLN A 157 7.47 -20.70 -2.80
CA GLN A 157 6.16 -21.28 -2.51
C GLN A 157 5.09 -20.18 -2.45
N GLY A 158 3.96 -20.41 -3.12
CA GLY A 158 2.81 -19.50 -3.14
C GLY A 158 2.64 -18.75 -4.46
N ALA A 159 1.76 -17.76 -4.46
CA ALA A 159 1.51 -16.88 -5.59
C ALA A 159 2.45 -15.66 -5.56
N PRO A 160 2.71 -15.01 -6.71
CA PRO A 160 3.44 -13.75 -6.73
C PRO A 160 2.81 -12.69 -5.83
N VAL A 161 3.65 -11.89 -5.15
CA VAL A 161 3.22 -10.75 -4.35
C VAL A 161 2.49 -9.76 -5.27
N PRO A 162 1.24 -9.36 -4.96
CA PRO A 162 0.51 -8.43 -5.80
C PRO A 162 1.23 -7.07 -5.87
N PRO A 163 1.07 -6.30 -6.95
CA PRO A 163 1.53 -4.93 -6.98
C PRO A 163 0.85 -4.12 -5.86
N PRO A 164 1.54 -3.11 -5.30
CA PRO A 164 0.90 -2.21 -4.36
C PRO A 164 -0.31 -1.56 -5.03
N PRO A 165 -1.40 -1.30 -4.29
CA PRO A 165 -2.50 -0.54 -4.84
C PRO A 165 -1.99 0.80 -5.37
N PRO A 166 -2.59 1.34 -6.44
CA PRO A 166 -2.21 2.65 -6.94
C PRO A 166 -2.32 3.68 -5.82
N SER A 167 -1.37 4.63 -5.77
CA SER A 167 -1.47 5.72 -4.80
C SER A 167 -2.75 6.53 -5.05
N PRO A 168 -3.35 7.15 -4.01
CA PRO A 168 -4.55 7.98 -4.17
C PRO A 168 -4.39 9.04 -5.27
N ALA A 169 -3.20 9.65 -5.39
CA ALA A 169 -2.89 10.62 -6.44
C ALA A 169 -2.90 10.02 -7.85
N MET A 170 -2.35 8.81 -8.01
CA MET A 170 -2.36 8.10 -9.30
C MET A 170 -3.77 7.63 -9.66
N GLU A 171 -4.52 7.13 -8.68
CA GLU A 171 -5.91 6.74 -8.86
C GLU A 171 -6.77 7.95 -9.28
N PHE A 172 -6.67 9.07 -8.56
CA PHE A 172 -7.34 10.31 -8.91
C PHE A 172 -7.02 10.78 -10.33
N ARG A 173 -5.74 10.76 -10.72
CA ARG A 173 -5.31 11.11 -12.09
C ARG A 173 -5.92 10.18 -13.14
N ASN A 174 -6.00 8.88 -12.87
CA ASN A 174 -6.57 7.91 -13.80
C ASN A 174 -8.09 8.08 -13.93
N ARG A 175 -8.80 8.32 -12.83
CA ARG A 175 -10.24 8.57 -12.81
C ARG A 175 -10.61 9.85 -13.58
N THR A 176 -9.91 10.96 -13.31
CA THR A 176 -10.11 12.24 -14.00
C THR A 176 -9.79 12.15 -15.50
N ARG A 177 -8.67 11.52 -15.88
CA ARG A 177 -8.33 11.28 -17.30
C ARG A 177 -9.43 10.49 -18.02
N ARG A 178 -9.88 9.37 -17.44
CA ARG A 178 -10.95 8.54 -18.03
C ARG A 178 -12.24 9.33 -18.23
N ALA A 179 -12.63 10.15 -17.25
CA ALA A 179 -13.82 10.99 -17.34
C ALA A 179 -13.71 12.02 -18.49
N ILE A 180 -12.55 12.66 -18.65
CA ILE A 180 -12.30 13.60 -19.77
C ILE A 180 -12.34 12.87 -21.11
N ASP A 181 -11.69 11.72 -21.22
CA ASP A 181 -11.66 10.91 -22.44
C ASP A 181 -13.08 10.49 -22.85
N LEU A 182 -13.92 10.14 -21.87
CA LEU A 182 -15.31 9.79 -22.09
C LEU A 182 -16.11 10.96 -22.68
N LEU A 183 -15.96 12.17 -22.13
CA LEU A 183 -16.61 13.38 -22.65
C LEU A 183 -16.05 13.85 -24.00
N ASN A 184 -14.91 13.34 -24.44
CA ASN A 184 -14.34 13.59 -25.77
C ASN A 184 -14.80 12.58 -26.83
N LYS A 185 -15.45 11.48 -26.44
CA LYS A 185 -15.98 10.50 -27.40
C LYS A 185 -17.15 11.10 -28.20
N PRO A 186 -17.18 10.94 -29.54
CA PRO A 186 -18.32 11.35 -30.34
C PRO A 186 -19.62 10.67 -29.87
N GLY A 187 -20.71 11.43 -29.80
CA GLY A 187 -22.02 10.91 -29.38
C GLY A 187 -22.19 10.76 -27.86
N ILE A 188 -21.15 10.99 -27.07
CA ILE A 188 -21.23 11.03 -25.61
C ILE A 188 -21.16 12.49 -25.16
N GLY A 189 -22.26 12.96 -24.59
CA GLY A 189 -22.40 14.30 -24.03
C GLY A 189 -23.08 14.24 -22.68
N MET A 190 -22.95 15.34 -21.94
CA MET A 190 -23.71 15.49 -20.70
C MET A 190 -25.21 15.62 -20.99
N PRO A 191 -26.11 15.14 -20.10
CA PRO A 191 -27.55 15.13 -20.35
C PRO A 191 -28.16 16.50 -20.66
N ASN A 192 -27.61 17.58 -20.08
CA ASN A 192 -28.12 18.94 -20.27
C ASN A 192 -27.35 19.72 -21.37
N GLY A 193 -26.66 19.04 -22.27
CA GLY A 193 -26.11 19.63 -23.50
C GLY A 193 -24.64 20.08 -23.44
N GLN A 194 -24.26 20.87 -24.44
CA GLN A 194 -22.86 21.20 -24.72
C GLN A 194 -22.24 22.15 -23.69
N GLU A 195 -23.03 23.06 -23.12
CA GLU A 195 -22.56 23.96 -22.06
C GLU A 195 -22.15 23.19 -20.81
N GLN A 196 -23.01 22.27 -20.34
CA GLN A 196 -22.69 21.38 -19.22
C GLN A 196 -21.42 20.57 -19.50
N THR A 197 -21.32 20.02 -20.72
CA THR A 197 -20.14 19.27 -21.14
C THR A 197 -18.87 20.12 -21.07
N THR A 198 -18.92 21.37 -21.51
CA THR A 198 -17.79 22.31 -21.47
C THR A 198 -17.39 22.64 -20.04
N ARG A 199 -18.35 22.94 -19.15
CA ARG A 199 -18.08 23.21 -17.73
C ARG A 199 -17.43 22.04 -17.03
N VAL A 200 -17.96 20.84 -17.22
CA VAL A 200 -17.45 19.62 -16.57
C VAL A 200 -16.05 19.28 -17.09
N LYS A 201 -15.76 19.47 -18.38
CA LYS A 201 -14.39 19.33 -18.91
C LYS A 201 -13.43 20.31 -18.24
N CYS A 202 -13.81 21.59 -18.16
CA CYS A 202 -13.02 22.60 -17.45
C CYS A 202 -12.74 22.19 -15.98
N LEU A 203 -13.77 21.73 -15.26
CA LEU A 203 -13.65 21.26 -13.88
C LEU A 203 -12.63 20.11 -13.76
N LEU A 204 -12.80 19.06 -14.56
CA LEU A 204 -11.91 17.90 -14.55
C LEU A 204 -10.48 18.24 -14.95
N ASP A 205 -10.30 19.13 -15.92
CA ASP A 205 -8.97 19.59 -16.35
C ASP A 205 -8.24 20.33 -15.23
N LYS A 206 -8.92 21.22 -14.50
CA LYS A 206 -8.33 21.91 -13.34
C LYS A 206 -7.97 20.93 -12.24
N LEU A 207 -8.90 20.05 -11.88
CA LEU A 207 -8.69 19.00 -10.90
C LEU A 207 -7.47 18.13 -11.23
N ARG A 208 -7.33 17.73 -12.50
CA ARG A 208 -6.23 16.87 -12.95
C ARG A 208 -4.88 17.59 -13.00
N ASN A 209 -4.86 18.83 -13.51
CA ASN A 209 -3.64 19.50 -13.93
C ASN A 209 -3.10 20.50 -12.89
N ASN A 210 -3.94 20.95 -11.94
CA ASN A 210 -3.54 21.89 -10.90
C ASN A 210 -3.64 21.25 -9.51
N PRO A 211 -2.51 20.85 -8.89
CA PRO A 211 -2.52 20.27 -7.53
C PRO A 211 -2.92 21.28 -6.43
N SER A 212 -2.94 22.57 -6.74
CA SER A 212 -3.35 23.66 -5.84
C SER A 212 -4.74 24.22 -6.19
N VAL A 213 -5.52 23.49 -6.99
CA VAL A 213 -6.88 23.88 -7.37
C VAL A 213 -7.73 24.14 -6.14
N LYS A 214 -8.48 25.23 -6.14
CA LYS A 214 -9.49 25.53 -5.12
C LYS A 214 -10.77 24.79 -5.53
N ASP A 215 -10.92 23.58 -5.01
CA ASP A 215 -12.01 22.65 -5.36
C ASP A 215 -13.16 22.59 -4.35
N SER A 216 -13.11 23.45 -3.33
CA SER A 216 -14.15 23.57 -2.32
C SER A 216 -15.39 24.25 -2.91
N PHE A 217 -16.58 23.70 -2.67
CA PHE A 217 -17.85 24.26 -3.09
C PHE A 217 -18.95 24.01 -2.07
N VAL A 218 -19.99 24.85 -2.07
CA VAL A 218 -21.21 24.59 -1.29
C VAL A 218 -22.00 23.53 -2.02
N ASP A 219 -22.22 22.38 -1.41
CA ASP A 219 -23.00 21.31 -2.03
C ASP A 219 -24.48 21.71 -2.08
N GLY A 220 -25.05 21.78 -3.29
CA GLY A 220 -26.44 22.17 -3.52
C GLY A 220 -27.46 21.26 -2.83
N ASP A 221 -27.05 20.06 -2.42
CA ASP A 221 -27.88 19.10 -1.69
C ASP A 221 -27.78 19.25 -0.16
N LEU A 222 -27.10 20.29 0.34
CA LEU A 222 -26.93 20.57 1.78
C LEU A 222 -28.24 20.94 2.46
N ASN A 223 -28.96 19.93 2.93
CA ASN A 223 -30.21 20.11 3.64
C ASN A 223 -30.01 20.39 5.14
N ILE A 224 -29.54 19.40 5.90
CA ILE A 224 -29.37 19.49 7.35
C ILE A 224 -27.98 18.99 7.73
N VAL A 225 -27.18 19.86 8.34
CA VAL A 225 -25.84 19.52 8.85
C VAL A 225 -25.80 19.68 10.37
N ARG A 226 -24.88 18.95 11.02
CA ARG A 226 -24.68 19.03 12.46
C ARG A 226 -23.45 19.87 12.77
N ILE A 227 -23.65 21.06 13.32
CA ILE A 227 -22.58 21.97 13.74
C ILE A 227 -22.63 22.11 15.26
N ARG A 228 -21.54 21.76 15.93
CA ARG A 228 -21.42 21.80 17.40
C ARG A 228 -22.59 21.11 18.11
N GLY A 229 -23.02 19.97 17.58
CA GLY A 229 -24.13 19.18 18.10
C GLY A 229 -25.53 19.63 17.70
N ARG A 230 -25.70 20.81 17.08
CA ARG A 230 -26.99 21.36 16.62
C ARG A 230 -27.25 21.03 15.15
N GLN A 231 -28.47 20.64 14.81
CA GLN A 231 -28.91 20.53 13.43
C GLN A 231 -29.27 21.90 12.88
N VAL A 232 -28.63 22.29 11.78
CA VAL A 232 -28.90 23.55 11.10
C VAL A 232 -29.08 23.31 9.60
N ASN A 233 -29.84 24.20 8.95
CA ASN A 233 -29.88 24.22 7.51
C ASN A 233 -28.53 24.77 7.00
N GLY A 234 -27.74 23.92 6.34
CA GLY A 234 -26.35 24.24 5.99
C GLY A 234 -26.25 25.52 5.15
N ILE A 235 -27.12 25.68 4.17
CA ILE A 235 -27.16 26.86 3.31
C ILE A 235 -27.48 28.12 4.13
N GLN A 236 -28.51 28.08 4.99
CA GLN A 236 -28.82 29.23 5.86
C GLN A 236 -27.67 29.59 6.80
N GLU A 237 -26.93 28.59 7.29
CA GLU A 237 -25.78 28.80 8.16
C GLU A 237 -24.63 29.48 7.41
N VAL A 238 -24.31 29.00 6.20
CA VAL A 238 -23.33 29.65 5.30
C VAL A 238 -23.70 31.11 5.09
N LEU A 239 -24.98 31.42 4.85
CA LEU A 239 -25.44 32.77 4.55
C LEU A 239 -25.41 33.72 5.75
N ARG A 240 -25.84 33.25 6.93
CA ARG A 240 -25.89 34.08 8.14
C ARG A 240 -24.50 34.39 8.67
N ASN A 241 -23.59 33.43 8.57
CA ASN A 241 -22.28 33.48 9.23
C ASN A 241 -21.12 33.56 8.24
N TYR A 242 -21.37 33.86 6.96
CA TYR A 242 -20.31 33.96 5.96
C TYR A 242 -19.21 34.93 6.40
N GLY A 243 -17.95 34.47 6.42
CA GLY A 243 -16.80 35.23 6.92
C GLY A 243 -16.49 35.06 8.41
N ASN A 244 -17.45 34.58 9.21
CA ASN A 244 -17.28 34.29 10.64
C ASN A 244 -17.25 32.78 10.94
N LEU A 245 -17.39 31.92 9.93
CA LEU A 245 -17.26 30.48 10.07
C LEU A 245 -15.83 30.10 10.46
N THR A 246 -15.72 29.25 11.47
CA THR A 246 -14.47 28.56 11.81
C THR A 246 -14.04 27.60 10.69
N GLN A 247 -12.79 27.14 10.74
CA GLN A 247 -12.32 26.14 9.76
C GLN A 247 -13.13 24.84 9.83
N GLU A 248 -13.41 24.32 11.04
CA GLU A 248 -14.22 23.11 11.23
C GLU A 248 -15.63 23.26 10.65
N GLU A 249 -16.27 24.41 10.84
CA GLU A 249 -17.59 24.69 10.25
C GLU A 249 -17.53 24.74 8.73
N ARG A 250 -16.45 25.29 8.14
CA ARG A 250 -16.25 25.28 6.70
C ARG A 250 -16.08 23.85 6.16
N GLU A 251 -15.36 22.99 6.84
CA GLU A 251 -15.19 21.59 6.42
C GLU A 251 -16.51 20.79 6.45
N VAL A 252 -17.47 21.19 7.30
CA VAL A 252 -18.82 20.58 7.35
C VAL A 252 -19.75 21.18 6.28
N LEU A 253 -19.59 22.46 5.97
CA LEU A 253 -20.49 23.21 5.08
C LEU A 253 -20.06 23.20 3.61
N PHE A 254 -18.83 22.81 3.33
CA PHE A 254 -18.29 22.78 1.97
C PHE A 254 -17.84 21.37 1.62
N ALA A 255 -18.22 20.93 0.43
CA ALA A 255 -17.70 19.71 -0.18
C ALA A 255 -16.45 20.04 -1.02
N HIS A 256 -15.70 19.01 -1.39
CA HIS A 256 -14.53 19.12 -2.25
C HIS A 256 -14.68 18.20 -3.45
N ALA A 257 -14.52 18.73 -4.66
CA ALA A 257 -14.75 17.97 -5.88
C ALA A 257 -13.72 16.85 -6.08
N GLY A 258 -12.45 17.09 -5.73
CA GLY A 258 -11.37 16.10 -5.86
C GLY A 258 -11.62 14.83 -5.04
N PRO A 259 -11.81 14.95 -3.72
CA PRO A 259 -12.20 13.83 -2.85
C PRO A 259 -13.46 13.10 -3.33
N ARG A 260 -14.49 13.81 -3.83
CA ARG A 260 -15.72 13.19 -4.35
C ARG A 260 -15.46 12.29 -5.56
N VAL A 261 -14.60 12.73 -6.50
CA VAL A 261 -14.15 11.91 -7.65
C VAL A 261 -13.37 10.67 -7.18
N LEU A 262 -12.57 10.79 -6.12
CA LEU A 262 -11.79 9.69 -5.59
C LEU A 262 -12.64 8.68 -4.79
N SER A 263 -13.66 9.14 -4.06
CA SER A 263 -14.47 8.29 -3.18
C SER A 263 -15.65 7.62 -3.89
N ASP A 264 -16.24 8.26 -4.90
CA ASP A 264 -17.43 7.72 -5.57
C ASP A 264 -17.05 6.57 -6.54
N PRO A 265 -17.54 5.34 -6.34
CA PRO A 265 -17.18 4.17 -7.14
C PRO A 265 -17.58 4.30 -8.62
N ARG A 266 -18.53 5.18 -8.95
CA ARG A 266 -18.95 5.45 -10.33
C ARG A 266 -17.86 6.14 -11.16
N PHE A 267 -16.85 6.72 -10.50
CA PHE A 267 -15.63 7.24 -11.16
C PHE A 267 -14.52 6.20 -11.33
N ALA A 268 -14.66 5.00 -10.76
CA ALA A 268 -13.63 3.96 -10.87
C ALA A 268 -13.30 3.65 -12.33
N ILE A 269 -12.05 3.26 -12.61
CA ILE A 269 -11.62 2.94 -13.98
C ILE A 269 -12.41 1.78 -14.61
N THR A 270 -13.01 0.93 -13.78
CA THR A 270 -13.85 -0.21 -14.15
C THR A 270 -15.35 0.11 -14.19
N ALA A 271 -15.77 1.32 -13.82
CA ALA A 271 -17.19 1.71 -13.86
C ALA A 271 -17.73 1.70 -15.29
N SER A 272 -19.04 1.56 -15.45
CA SER A 272 -19.66 1.71 -16.77
C SER A 272 -19.57 3.17 -17.26
N GLU A 273 -19.68 3.39 -18.57
CA GLU A 273 -19.73 4.75 -19.13
C GLU A 273 -20.94 5.53 -18.59
N SER A 274 -22.11 4.89 -18.51
CA SER A 274 -23.34 5.48 -17.98
C SER A 274 -23.21 5.90 -16.53
N ASP A 275 -22.59 5.08 -15.68
CA ASP A 275 -22.38 5.41 -14.26
C ASP A 275 -21.46 6.62 -14.12
N THR A 276 -20.41 6.68 -14.94
CA THR A 276 -19.47 7.81 -14.93
C THR A 276 -20.15 9.11 -15.37
N ILE A 277 -20.97 9.07 -16.43
CA ILE A 277 -21.74 10.24 -16.88
C ILE A 277 -22.77 10.67 -15.82
N SER A 278 -23.46 9.72 -15.17
CA SER A 278 -24.38 10.02 -14.08
C SER A 278 -23.65 10.70 -12.91
N ALA A 279 -22.49 10.19 -12.50
CA ALA A 279 -21.72 10.78 -11.41
C ALA A 279 -21.19 12.18 -11.75
N LEU A 280 -20.77 12.40 -13.01
CA LEU A 280 -20.40 13.73 -13.50
C LEU A 280 -21.59 14.69 -13.49
N ASN A 281 -22.78 14.21 -13.85
CA ASN A 281 -24.00 15.03 -13.85
C ASN A 281 -24.39 15.42 -12.42
N ASP A 282 -24.32 14.49 -11.47
CA ASP A 282 -24.58 14.77 -10.06
C ASP A 282 -23.58 15.78 -9.49
N LEU A 283 -22.30 15.65 -9.84
CA LEU A 283 -21.26 16.58 -9.41
C LEU A 283 -21.51 17.99 -9.96
N ASP A 284 -21.79 18.12 -11.26
CA ASP A 284 -22.13 19.42 -11.87
C ASP A 284 -23.39 20.02 -11.25
N HIS A 285 -24.44 19.21 -11.05
CA HIS A 285 -25.69 19.64 -10.46
C HIS A 285 -25.50 20.15 -9.03
N SER A 286 -24.71 19.43 -8.23
CA SER A 286 -24.41 19.79 -6.85
C SER A 286 -23.60 21.10 -6.77
N ILE A 287 -22.59 21.29 -7.63
CA ILE A 287 -21.81 22.55 -7.68
C ILE A 287 -22.68 23.71 -8.18
N LYS A 288 -23.39 23.53 -9.30
CA LYS A 288 -24.26 24.57 -9.87
C LYS A 288 -25.39 24.94 -8.92
N GLY A 289 -26.04 23.94 -8.33
CA GLY A 289 -27.10 24.12 -7.33
C GLY A 289 -26.60 24.93 -6.13
N GLY A 290 -25.38 24.64 -5.64
CA GLY A 290 -24.74 25.44 -4.60
C GLY A 290 -24.55 26.90 -5.00
N ILE A 291 -24.05 27.16 -6.20
CA ILE A 291 -23.88 28.53 -6.73
C ILE A 291 -25.25 29.24 -6.84
N ASP A 292 -26.24 28.58 -7.42
CA ASP A 292 -27.58 29.13 -7.62
C ASP A 292 -28.28 29.42 -6.28
N LEU A 293 -28.11 28.56 -5.29
CA LEU A 293 -28.61 28.76 -3.93
C LEU A 293 -27.96 29.95 -3.24
N LEU A 294 -26.64 30.10 -3.36
CA LEU A 294 -25.94 31.26 -2.81
C LEU A 294 -26.41 32.56 -3.48
N ASN A 295 -26.57 32.57 -4.81
CA ASN A 295 -27.07 33.72 -5.55
C ASN A 295 -28.52 34.08 -5.15
N ALA A 296 -29.42 33.09 -5.14
CA ALA A 296 -30.82 33.29 -4.77
C ALA A 296 -30.95 33.78 -3.32
N ALA A 297 -30.09 33.30 -2.42
CA ALA A 297 -30.11 33.72 -1.03
C ALA A 297 -29.53 35.13 -0.82
N VAL A 298 -28.54 35.53 -1.61
CA VAL A 298 -28.08 36.91 -1.67
C VAL A 298 -29.21 37.86 -2.08
N GLU A 299 -30.07 37.44 -3.02
CA GLU A 299 -31.21 38.23 -3.48
C GLU A 299 -32.39 38.24 -2.48
N ARG A 300 -32.73 37.08 -1.90
CA ARG A 300 -33.98 36.88 -1.14
C ARG A 300 -33.79 36.83 0.39
N GLY A 301 -32.57 36.72 0.88
CA GLY A 301 -32.31 36.40 2.28
C GLY A 301 -32.43 37.58 3.27
N ASN A 302 -32.68 37.23 4.54
CA ASN A 302 -32.65 38.16 5.68
C ASN A 302 -31.23 38.46 6.20
N ALA A 303 -30.18 38.09 5.45
CA ALA A 303 -28.80 38.41 5.80
C ALA A 303 -28.56 39.93 5.72
N SER A 304 -27.64 40.43 6.54
CA SER A 304 -27.24 41.84 6.47
C SER A 304 -26.67 42.19 5.08
N ASP A 305 -26.85 43.43 4.62
CA ASP A 305 -26.32 43.87 3.33
C ASP A 305 -24.80 43.69 3.23
N ALA A 306 -24.08 43.84 4.35
CA ALA A 306 -22.65 43.58 4.43
C ALA A 306 -22.30 42.10 4.17
N SER A 307 -23.04 41.15 4.76
CA SER A 307 -22.85 39.71 4.55
C SER A 307 -23.16 39.32 3.10
N LYS A 308 -24.24 39.88 2.53
CA LYS A 308 -24.61 39.68 1.13
C LYS A 308 -23.52 40.18 0.19
N GLN A 309 -22.99 41.38 0.44
CA GLN A 309 -21.91 41.95 -0.37
C GLN A 309 -20.64 41.12 -0.28
N LEU A 310 -20.23 40.71 0.93
CA LEU A 310 -19.04 39.88 1.13
C LEU A 310 -19.15 38.54 0.38
N LEU A 311 -20.33 37.91 0.39
CA LEU A 311 -20.57 36.66 -0.32
C LEU A 311 -20.52 36.85 -1.84
N ARG A 312 -21.14 37.92 -2.38
CA ARG A 312 -21.03 38.29 -3.81
C ARG A 312 -19.57 38.48 -4.21
N ASP A 313 -18.82 39.26 -3.43
CA ASP A 313 -17.42 39.55 -3.71
C ASP A 313 -16.56 38.28 -3.66
N GLN A 314 -16.87 37.35 -2.76
CA GLN A 314 -16.15 36.08 -2.68
C GLN A 314 -16.49 35.12 -3.83
N ILE A 315 -17.77 34.98 -4.21
CA ILE A 315 -18.16 34.18 -5.38
C ILE A 315 -17.53 34.78 -6.65
N SER A 316 -17.62 36.10 -6.82
CA SER A 316 -17.03 36.80 -7.96
C SER A 316 -15.52 36.59 -8.02
N ARG A 317 -14.81 36.72 -6.89
CA ARG A 317 -13.38 36.40 -6.80
C ARG A 317 -13.08 34.94 -7.19
N LEU A 318 -13.85 33.98 -6.70
CA LEU A 318 -13.68 32.57 -7.05
C LEU A 318 -14.01 32.26 -8.52
N GLN A 319 -14.94 33.01 -9.13
CA GLN A 319 -15.28 32.90 -10.55
C GLN A 319 -14.24 33.55 -11.45
N GLN A 320 -13.52 34.56 -10.96
CA GLN A 320 -12.42 35.22 -11.68
C GLN A 320 -11.06 34.52 -11.46
N ASP A 321 -10.95 33.69 -10.43
CA ASP A 321 -9.73 32.96 -10.11
C ASP A 321 -9.53 31.75 -11.07
N PRO A 322 -8.47 31.75 -11.90
CA PRO A 322 -8.21 30.65 -12.83
C PRO A 322 -7.89 29.32 -12.14
N ASP A 323 -7.52 29.33 -10.86
CA ASP A 323 -7.22 28.12 -10.09
C ASP A 323 -8.44 27.60 -9.31
N SER A 324 -9.58 28.29 -9.39
CA SER A 324 -10.83 27.89 -8.73
C SER A 324 -11.75 27.13 -9.66
N ILE A 325 -12.42 26.09 -9.16
CA ILE A 325 -13.42 25.36 -9.95
C ILE A 325 -14.63 26.24 -10.31
N TYR A 326 -14.91 27.29 -9.54
CA TYR A 326 -16.00 28.24 -9.82
C TYR A 326 -15.79 29.02 -11.11
N SER A 327 -14.54 29.20 -11.56
CA SER A 327 -14.26 29.86 -12.83
C SER A 327 -14.81 29.08 -14.03
N CYS A 328 -15.05 27.76 -13.91
CA CYS A 328 -15.73 26.97 -14.93
C CYS A 328 -17.22 27.28 -15.06
N TYR A 329 -17.79 27.99 -14.08
CA TYR A 329 -19.20 28.37 -14.01
C TYR A 329 -19.43 29.87 -14.24
N ALA A 330 -18.39 30.65 -14.53
CA ALA A 330 -18.50 32.10 -14.71
C ALA A 330 -19.15 32.53 -16.04
N GLN A 331 -19.21 31.61 -17.02
CA GLN A 331 -19.58 31.92 -18.41
C GLN A 331 -20.97 31.39 -18.83
N PHE A 332 -21.72 30.77 -17.91
CA PHE A 332 -22.97 30.05 -18.19
C PHE A 332 -23.99 30.25 -17.07
#